data_AF-A0A934FZB4-F1
#
_entry.id   AF-A0A934FZB4-F1
#
_cell.length_a   1.000
_cell.length_b   1.000
_cell.length_c   1.000
_cell.angle_alpha   90.00
_cell.angle_beta   90.00
_cell.angle_gamma   90.00
#
_symmetry.space_group_name_H-M   'P 1'
#
loop_
_entity.id
_entity.type
_entity.pdbx_description
1 polymer ?
#
loop_
_entity_poly.entity_id
_entity_poly.type
_entity_poly.pdbx_seq_one_letter_code
_entity_poly.pdbx_strand_id
1 'polypeptide(L)'
;MHSIARPVSVGLLLGLLTLIFGIAWAVFLTLNHDRIHDYLGERGTEAAKGGVITGGEQANALHSHHDHAQAVEEPHPDASHAYMHEEDPMDQAHERLTRGHIHAMGLGLISIAVSLIMPFLHAPNRIKAVASACAGVGGFFYPISWIIMGLRTVTLGPEAAEKSVVPIVALSVVFVLTGISLAFIYLVKGVLRGD
;
A
#
# COMPACT_ATOMS: atom_id res chain seq x y z
N MET A 1 -33.57 4.13 -22.80
CA MET A 1 -32.13 4.16 -23.10
C MET A 1 -31.38 3.54 -21.93
N HIS A 2 -30.99 2.26 -21.99
CA HIS A 2 -30.10 1.71 -20.97
C HIS A 2 -28.73 2.34 -21.18
N SER A 3 -28.29 3.19 -20.25
CA SER A 3 -26.98 3.84 -20.31
C SER A 3 -25.89 2.78 -20.46
N ILE A 4 -25.10 2.88 -21.53
CA ILE A 4 -23.96 2.02 -21.86
C ILE A 4 -22.98 1.91 -20.67
N ALA A 5 -22.93 2.94 -19.81
CA ALA A 5 -22.07 3.00 -18.63
C ALA A 5 -22.63 2.33 -17.37
N ARG A 6 -23.94 1.97 -17.32
CA ARG A 6 -24.56 1.44 -16.10
C ARG A 6 -23.85 0.20 -15.53
N PRO A 7 -23.42 -0.78 -16.35
CA PRO A 7 -22.72 -1.97 -15.84
C PRO A 7 -21.39 -1.64 -15.17
N VAL A 8 -20.69 -0.58 -15.57
CA VAL A 8 -19.33 -0.26 -15.11
C VAL A 8 -19.26 0.84 -14.05
N SER A 9 -20.42 1.39 -13.68
CA SER A 9 -20.53 2.53 -12.77
C SER A 9 -19.88 2.31 -11.40
N VAL A 10 -20.01 1.09 -10.85
CA VAL A 10 -19.42 0.76 -9.54
C VAL A 10 -17.90 0.81 -9.58
N GLY A 11 -17.28 0.17 -10.58
CA GLY A 11 -15.83 0.21 -10.76
C GLY A 11 -15.32 1.62 -10.98
N LEU A 12 -16.00 2.40 -11.84
CA LEU A 12 -15.62 3.77 -12.13
C LEU A 12 -15.68 4.66 -10.88
N LEU A 13 -16.77 4.55 -10.09
CA LEU A 13 -16.92 5.31 -8.86
C LEU A 13 -15.82 4.94 -7.85
N LEU A 14 -15.57 3.65 -7.63
CA LEU A 14 -14.53 3.21 -6.72
C LEU A 14 -13.14 3.64 -7.19
N GLY A 15 -12.83 3.54 -8.49
CA GLY A 15 -11.56 4.03 -9.04
C GLY A 15 -11.34 5.52 -8.81
N LEU A 16 -12.38 6.34 -9.00
CA LEU A 16 -12.34 7.78 -8.69
C LEU A 16 -12.15 8.04 -7.19
N LEU A 17 -12.86 7.30 -6.33
CA LEU A 17 -12.71 7.40 -4.88
C LEU A 17 -11.29 7.03 -4.44
N THR A 18 -10.72 5.95 -4.98
CA THR A 18 -9.33 5.53 -4.70
C THR A 18 -8.33 6.62 -5.13
N LEU A 19 -8.55 7.26 -6.28
CA LEU A 19 -7.67 8.31 -6.78
C LEU A 19 -7.74 9.59 -5.92
N ILE A 20 -8.97 10.02 -5.57
CA ILE A 20 -9.18 11.13 -4.64
C ILE A 20 -8.53 10.82 -3.28
N PHE A 21 -8.72 9.60 -2.78
CA PHE A 21 -8.10 9.13 -1.55
C PHE A 21 -6.57 9.20 -1.64
N GLY A 22 -5.97 8.70 -2.73
CA GLY A 22 -4.52 8.76 -2.96
C GLY A 22 -3.98 10.18 -2.93
N ILE A 23 -4.65 11.13 -3.60
CA ILE A 23 -4.27 12.55 -3.59
C ILE A 23 -4.39 13.13 -2.18
N ALA A 24 -5.51 12.91 -1.51
CA ALA A 24 -5.72 13.39 -0.15
C ALA A 24 -4.67 12.82 0.82
N TRP A 25 -4.30 11.55 0.64
CA TRP A 25 -3.26 10.89 1.43
C TRP A 25 -1.87 11.49 1.19
N ALA A 26 -1.50 11.81 -0.05
CA ALA A 26 -0.24 12.52 -0.32
C ALA A 26 -0.19 13.89 0.36
N VAL A 27 -1.27 14.67 0.22
CA VAL A 27 -1.36 15.98 0.90
C VAL A 27 -1.25 15.80 2.41
N PHE A 28 -1.91 14.79 2.97
CA PHE A 28 -1.82 14.49 4.40
C PHE A 28 -0.39 14.14 4.84
N LEU A 29 0.31 13.27 4.12
CA LEU A 29 1.70 12.89 4.41
C LEU A 29 2.64 14.11 4.35
N THR A 30 2.48 14.97 3.36
CA THR A 30 3.33 16.17 3.21
C THR A 30 3.06 17.20 4.30
N LEU A 31 1.80 17.49 4.63
CA LEU A 31 1.45 18.54 5.61
C LEU A 31 1.65 18.10 7.06
N ASN A 32 1.75 16.80 7.32
CA ASN A 32 1.86 16.25 8.67
C ASN A 32 3.11 15.40 8.87
N HIS A 33 4.14 15.57 8.04
CA HIS A 33 5.37 14.76 8.11
C HIS A 33 5.92 14.67 9.54
N ASP A 34 6.17 15.81 10.18
CA ASP A 34 6.71 15.87 11.54
C ASP A 34 5.76 15.23 12.56
N ARG A 35 4.46 15.49 12.45
CA ARG A 35 3.45 14.91 13.35
C ARG A 35 3.36 13.39 13.22
N ILE A 36 3.51 12.86 12.01
CA ILE A 36 3.50 11.42 11.76
C ILE A 36 4.75 10.80 12.36
N HIS A 37 5.91 11.43 12.16
CA HIS A 37 7.17 10.98 12.74
C HIS A 37 7.10 10.95 14.29
N ASP A 38 6.65 12.04 14.91
CA ASP A 38 6.48 12.14 16.37
C ASP A 38 5.50 11.07 16.88
N TYR A 39 4.35 10.95 16.24
CA TYR A 39 3.32 9.97 16.61
C TYR A 39 3.82 8.53 16.51
N LEU A 40 4.52 8.18 15.43
CA LEU A 40 5.09 6.85 15.27
C LEU A 40 6.23 6.61 16.29
N GLY A 41 7.03 7.64 16.60
CA GLY A 41 8.08 7.60 17.62
C GLY A 41 7.51 7.32 19.01
N GLU A 42 6.49 8.07 19.41
CA GLU A 42 5.77 7.86 20.68
C GLU A 42 5.24 6.43 20.76
N ARG A 43 4.52 5.97 19.73
CA ARG A 43 3.98 4.60 19.62
C ARG A 43 5.06 3.52 19.74
N GLY A 44 6.21 3.72 19.11
CA GLY A 44 7.34 2.81 19.18
C GLY A 44 7.93 2.73 20.59
N THR A 45 8.13 3.87 21.25
CA THR A 45 8.65 3.89 22.63
C THR A 45 7.68 3.29 23.64
N GLU A 46 6.37 3.49 23.45
CA GLU A 46 5.34 2.88 24.29
C GLU A 46 5.30 1.36 24.13
N ALA A 47 5.38 0.86 22.89
CA ALA A 47 5.45 -0.57 22.62
C ALA A 47 6.68 -1.22 23.25
N ALA A 48 7.84 -0.56 23.17
CA ALA A 48 9.06 -1.03 23.83
C ALA A 48 8.91 -1.08 25.36
N LYS A 49 8.35 -0.03 25.99
CA LYS A 49 8.10 0.00 27.44
C LYS A 49 7.10 -1.07 27.88
N GLY A 50 6.03 -1.30 27.10
CA GLY A 50 5.04 -2.33 27.37
C GLY A 50 5.63 -3.75 27.27
N GLY A 51 6.49 -3.99 26.28
CA GLY A 51 7.23 -5.24 26.14
C GLY A 51 8.16 -5.54 27.32
N VAL A 52 8.86 -4.51 27.82
CA VAL A 52 9.76 -4.61 29.00
C VAL A 52 9.02 -5.01 30.28
N ILE A 53 7.75 -4.68 30.43
CA ILE A 53 6.94 -5.06 31.60
C ILE A 53 6.47 -6.53 31.50
N THR A 54 6.37 -7.09 30.29
CA THR A 54 5.90 -8.46 30.05
C THR A 54 6.99 -9.49 29.75
N GLY A 55 8.24 -9.09 29.54
CA GLY A 55 9.34 -10.00 29.20
C GLY A 55 10.69 -9.48 29.65
N GLY A 56 11.27 -10.08 30.69
CA GLY A 56 12.58 -9.75 31.25
C GLY A 56 13.79 -10.17 30.38
N GLU A 57 13.67 -10.26 29.06
CA GLU A 57 14.77 -10.67 28.17
C GLU A 57 14.60 -10.03 26.78
N GLN A 58 15.05 -8.78 26.60
CA GLN A 58 15.61 -8.19 25.37
C GLN A 58 15.70 -6.66 25.51
N ALA A 59 16.53 -6.19 26.44
CA ALA A 59 16.93 -4.80 26.50
C ALA A 59 18.40 -4.71 26.08
N ASN A 60 18.67 -4.63 24.78
CA ASN A 60 20.00 -4.24 24.27
C ASN A 60 19.94 -3.86 22.78
N ALA A 61 19.22 -2.79 22.44
CA ALA A 61 19.36 -2.16 21.11
C ALA A 61 18.78 -0.74 21.05
N LEU A 62 18.89 0.09 22.10
CA LEU A 62 18.48 1.50 21.97
C LEU A 62 19.30 2.44 22.85
N HIS A 63 20.58 2.58 22.50
CA HIS A 63 21.40 3.71 22.91
C HIS A 63 22.36 4.06 21.77
N SER A 64 22.00 5.05 20.95
CA SER A 64 23.00 5.84 20.24
C SER A 64 22.70 7.32 20.42
N HIS A 65 23.54 7.93 21.26
CA HIS A 65 23.67 9.35 21.49
C HIS A 65 23.94 10.14 20.20
N HIS A 66 23.32 11.31 20.08
CA HIS A 66 23.78 12.37 19.20
C HIS A 66 24.32 13.52 20.07
N ASP A 67 25.62 13.50 20.35
CA ASP A 67 26.37 14.66 20.84
C ASP A 67 27.64 14.78 19.97
N HIS A 68 27.73 15.85 19.19
CA HIS A 68 28.88 16.16 18.35
C HIS A 68 29.85 17.07 19.09
N ALA A 69 31.07 16.59 19.37
CA ALA A 69 32.27 17.41 19.46
C ALA A 69 33.56 16.60 19.16
N GLN A 70 34.19 16.93 18.03
CA GLN A 70 35.62 16.82 17.65
C GLN A 70 36.44 15.52 17.91
N ALA A 71 36.91 14.87 16.84
CA ALA A 71 38.30 14.99 16.31
C ALA A 71 38.73 13.76 15.48
N VAL A 72 39.20 14.06 14.26
CA VAL A 72 39.95 13.31 13.22
C VAL A 72 40.73 12.05 13.65
N GLU A 73 40.45 10.91 12.98
CA GLU A 73 41.47 10.01 12.40
C GLU A 73 40.85 9.06 11.34
N GLU A 74 41.45 8.99 10.15
CA GLU A 74 41.27 8.03 9.04
C GLU A 74 42.69 7.76 8.48
N PRO A 75 43.02 6.67 7.75
CA PRO A 75 42.17 5.57 7.24
C PRO A 75 42.79 4.15 7.37
N HIS A 76 42.01 3.07 7.11
CA HIS A 76 42.29 1.97 6.15
C HIS A 76 41.32 0.76 6.28
N PRO A 77 41.17 -0.09 5.23
CA PRO A 77 39.91 -0.67 4.79
C PRO A 77 39.87 -2.21 4.96
N ASP A 78 38.80 -2.83 4.45
CA ASP A 78 38.49 -4.28 4.41
C ASP A 78 37.77 -4.88 5.62
N ALA A 79 36.45 -4.66 5.64
CA ALA A 79 35.47 -5.71 5.93
C ALA A 79 34.13 -5.35 5.27
N SER A 80 34.10 -5.37 3.95
CA SER A 80 32.85 -5.32 3.19
C SER A 80 32.04 -6.60 3.42
N HIS A 81 30.75 -6.41 3.72
CA HIS A 81 29.65 -7.39 3.65
C HIS A 81 29.37 -8.26 4.89
N ALA A 82 28.68 -7.71 5.88
CA ALA A 82 27.55 -8.36 6.57
C ALA A 82 26.88 -7.44 7.62
N TYR A 83 26.66 -6.16 7.32
CA TYR A 83 25.63 -5.41 8.04
C TYR A 83 24.31 -5.71 7.34
N MET A 84 23.60 -6.74 7.80
CA MET A 84 22.15 -6.82 7.57
C MET A 84 21.57 -5.59 8.26
N HIS A 85 21.34 -4.53 7.50
CA HIS A 85 20.55 -3.40 7.95
C HIS A 85 19.14 -3.94 8.22
N GLU A 86 18.90 -4.34 9.47
CA GLU A 86 17.54 -4.41 9.98
C GLU A 86 17.06 -2.96 9.97
N GLU A 87 16.41 -2.56 8.87
CA GLU A 87 15.92 -1.20 8.67
C GLU A 87 15.07 -0.80 9.87
N ASP A 88 15.26 0.42 10.37
CA ASP A 88 14.50 0.95 11.51
C ASP A 88 13.00 0.72 11.25
N PRO A 89 12.25 0.09 12.16
CA PRO A 89 10.80 -0.03 12.05
C PRO A 89 10.08 1.30 11.74
N MET A 90 10.69 2.43 12.10
CA MET A 90 10.23 3.77 11.71
C MET A 90 10.29 4.00 10.20
N ASP A 91 11.45 3.75 9.60
CA ASP A 91 11.68 3.91 8.16
C ASP A 91 10.76 2.99 7.37
N GLN A 92 10.62 1.74 7.82
CA GLN A 92 9.68 0.78 7.23
C GLN A 92 8.22 1.25 7.35
N ALA A 93 7.83 1.85 8.49
CA ALA A 93 6.49 2.41 8.66
C ALA A 93 6.23 3.55 7.65
N HIS A 94 7.18 4.48 7.52
CA HIS A 94 7.11 5.58 6.56
C HIS A 94 7.03 5.09 5.11
N GLU A 95 7.86 4.10 4.75
CA GLU A 95 7.83 3.51 3.43
C GLU A 95 6.47 2.87 3.13
N ARG A 96 5.91 2.11 4.09
CA ARG A 96 4.60 1.46 3.95
C ARG A 96 3.46 2.47 3.80
N LEU A 97 3.49 3.58 4.56
CA LEU A 97 2.52 4.68 4.40
C LEU A 97 2.62 5.32 3.01
N THR A 98 3.84 5.48 2.49
CA THR A 98 4.11 6.04 1.16
C THR A 98 3.65 5.07 0.05
N ARG A 99 3.89 3.77 0.21
CA ARG A 99 3.38 2.73 -0.71
C ARG A 99 1.86 2.75 -0.80
N GLY A 100 1.16 3.04 0.31
CA GLY A 100 -0.28 3.28 0.32
C GLY A 100 -0.72 4.38 -0.66
N HIS A 101 -0.01 5.52 -0.71
CA HIS A 101 -0.26 6.58 -1.69
C HIS A 101 -0.05 6.07 -3.13
N ILE A 102 1.13 5.52 -3.40
CA ILE A 102 1.54 5.10 -4.76
C ILE A 102 0.56 4.08 -5.33
N HIS A 103 0.16 3.09 -4.52
CA HIS A 103 -0.80 2.10 -4.95
C HIS A 103 -2.21 2.66 -5.11
N ALA A 104 -2.64 3.64 -4.30
CA ALA A 104 -3.92 4.30 -4.51
C ALA A 104 -3.97 5.00 -5.87
N MET A 105 -2.90 5.70 -6.24
CA MET A 105 -2.80 6.36 -7.55
C MET A 105 -2.83 5.34 -8.70
N GLY A 106 -1.96 4.33 -8.65
CA GLY A 106 -1.86 3.32 -9.72
C GLY A 106 -3.12 2.47 -9.86
N LEU A 107 -3.66 1.94 -8.75
CA LEU A 107 -4.84 1.07 -8.80
C LEU A 107 -6.14 1.84 -9.05
N GLY A 108 -6.25 3.09 -8.59
CA GLY A 108 -7.35 3.97 -8.96
C GLY A 108 -7.40 4.20 -10.47
N LEU A 109 -6.25 4.50 -11.08
CA LEU A 109 -6.13 4.65 -12.53
C LEU A 109 -6.47 3.36 -13.29
N ILE A 110 -5.95 2.21 -12.85
CA ILE A 110 -6.26 0.91 -13.46
C ILE A 110 -7.76 0.62 -13.39
N SER A 111 -8.40 0.88 -12.24
CA SER A 111 -9.84 0.67 -12.08
C SER A 111 -10.67 1.55 -13.02
N ILE A 112 -10.30 2.82 -13.17
CA ILE A 112 -10.91 3.73 -14.13
C ILE A 112 -10.71 3.22 -15.56
N ALA A 113 -9.48 2.84 -15.93
CA ALA A 113 -9.16 2.35 -17.27
C ALA A 113 -9.96 1.09 -17.63
N VAL A 114 -9.99 0.09 -16.74
CA VAL A 114 -10.84 -1.11 -16.90
C VAL A 114 -12.31 -0.70 -17.09
N SER A 115 -12.82 0.18 -16.23
CA SER A 115 -14.22 0.62 -16.29
C SER A 115 -14.55 1.41 -17.57
N LEU A 116 -13.61 2.15 -18.13
CA LEU A 116 -13.78 2.90 -19.38
C LEU A 116 -13.65 2.02 -20.62
N ILE A 117 -12.84 0.96 -20.60
CA ILE A 117 -12.63 0.06 -21.75
C ILE A 117 -13.79 -0.95 -21.87
N MET A 118 -14.25 -1.52 -20.76
CA MET A 118 -15.27 -2.57 -20.75
C MET A 118 -16.56 -2.26 -21.55
N PRO A 119 -17.11 -1.03 -21.55
CA PRO A 119 -18.29 -0.70 -22.34
C PRO A 119 -18.13 -0.93 -23.84
N PHE A 120 -16.92 -0.73 -24.37
CA PHE A 120 -16.59 -0.88 -25.79
C PHE A 120 -16.28 -2.32 -26.18
N LEU A 121 -16.10 -3.22 -25.22
CA LEU A 121 -15.86 -4.63 -25.50
C LEU A 121 -17.17 -5.40 -25.75
N HIS A 122 -17.11 -6.35 -26.68
CA HIS A 122 -18.16 -7.34 -26.93
C HIS A 122 -18.24 -8.38 -25.81
N ALA A 123 -18.65 -7.92 -24.62
CA ALA A 123 -18.87 -8.71 -23.42
C ALA A 123 -20.32 -8.60 -22.92
N PRO A 124 -20.88 -9.65 -22.28
CA PRO A 124 -22.18 -9.53 -21.64
C PRO A 124 -22.11 -8.56 -20.44
N ASN A 125 -23.21 -7.85 -20.16
CA ASN A 125 -23.26 -6.82 -19.10
C ASN A 125 -22.82 -7.32 -17.72
N ARG A 126 -23.08 -8.59 -17.39
CA ARG A 126 -22.63 -9.20 -16.14
C ARG A 126 -21.10 -9.22 -16.03
N ILE A 127 -20.39 -9.53 -17.12
CA ILE A 127 -18.93 -9.55 -17.13
C ILE A 127 -18.36 -8.15 -17.06
N LYS A 128 -18.98 -7.16 -17.75
CA LYS A 128 -18.62 -5.75 -17.62
C LYS A 128 -18.73 -5.29 -16.15
N ALA A 129 -19.82 -5.67 -15.50
CA ALA A 129 -20.05 -5.36 -14.09
C ALA A 129 -19.05 -6.05 -13.15
N VAL A 130 -18.83 -7.35 -13.31
CA VAL A 130 -17.86 -8.09 -12.48
C VAL A 130 -16.44 -7.57 -12.68
N ALA A 131 -16.00 -7.36 -13.92
CA ALA A 131 -14.65 -6.89 -14.21
C ALA A 131 -14.36 -5.53 -13.58
N SER A 132 -15.27 -4.57 -13.79
CA SER A 132 -15.14 -3.21 -13.24
C SER A 132 -15.28 -3.19 -11.71
N ALA A 133 -16.25 -3.91 -11.15
CA ALA A 133 -16.45 -3.97 -9.69
C ALA A 133 -15.27 -4.64 -8.98
N CYS A 134 -14.75 -5.75 -9.49
CA CYS A 134 -13.57 -6.40 -8.91
C CYS A 134 -12.34 -5.49 -8.99
N ALA A 135 -12.08 -4.84 -10.13
CA ALA A 135 -10.98 -3.88 -10.24
C ALA A 135 -11.12 -2.71 -9.25
N GLY A 136 -12.33 -2.16 -9.10
CA GLY A 136 -12.63 -1.08 -8.15
C GLY A 136 -12.50 -1.48 -6.68
N VAL A 137 -13.14 -2.57 -6.28
CA VAL A 137 -13.12 -3.04 -4.87
C VAL A 137 -11.70 -3.41 -4.47
N GLY A 138 -11.01 -4.22 -5.27
CA GLY A 138 -9.62 -4.59 -4.98
C GLY A 138 -8.68 -3.39 -4.99
N GLY A 139 -8.85 -2.48 -5.96
CA GLY A 139 -8.05 -1.27 -6.06
C GLY A 139 -8.23 -0.30 -4.89
N PHE A 140 -9.42 -0.26 -4.29
CA PHE A 140 -9.73 0.60 -3.14
C PHE A 140 -9.16 0.06 -1.82
N PHE A 141 -9.31 -1.24 -1.55
CA PHE A 141 -8.88 -1.83 -0.27
C PHE A 141 -7.38 -2.13 -0.18
N TYR A 142 -6.73 -2.40 -1.31
CA TYR A 142 -5.29 -2.65 -1.34
C TYR A 142 -4.43 -1.51 -0.74
N PRO A 143 -4.56 -0.23 -1.15
CA PRO A 143 -3.78 0.85 -0.55
C PRO A 143 -4.10 1.10 0.93
N ILE A 144 -5.35 0.85 1.36
CA ILE A 144 -5.72 0.94 2.78
C ILE A 144 -4.94 -0.07 3.63
N SER A 145 -4.70 -1.27 3.09
CA SER A 145 -3.92 -2.30 3.78
C SER A 145 -2.46 -1.87 4.02
N TRP A 146 -1.83 -1.17 3.08
CA TRP A 146 -0.49 -0.60 3.24
C TRP A 146 -0.45 0.44 4.37
N ILE A 147 -1.48 1.27 4.48
CA ILE A 147 -1.55 2.31 5.52
C ILE A 147 -1.74 1.67 6.89
N ILE A 148 -2.65 0.70 7.01
CA ILE A 148 -2.84 -0.06 8.27
C ILE A 148 -1.54 -0.75 8.67
N MET A 149 -0.85 -1.36 7.71
CA MET A 149 0.42 -2.03 7.95
C MET A 149 1.50 -1.03 8.42
N GLY A 150 1.63 0.12 7.77
CA GLY A 150 2.55 1.19 8.17
C GLY A 150 2.31 1.65 9.61
N LEU A 151 1.07 1.98 9.96
CA LEU A 151 0.69 2.42 11.31
C LEU A 151 0.94 1.36 12.40
N ARG A 152 0.88 0.07 12.04
CA ARG A 152 1.11 -1.04 12.97
C ARG A 152 2.58 -1.44 13.09
N THR A 153 3.44 -0.99 12.16
CA THR A 153 4.83 -1.46 12.06
C THR A 153 5.64 -1.13 13.31
N VAL A 154 5.54 0.09 13.82
CA VAL A 154 6.28 0.52 15.03
C VAL A 154 5.79 -0.15 16.31
N THR A 155 4.54 -0.63 16.34
CA THR A 155 3.97 -1.26 17.55
C THR A 155 4.09 -2.77 17.57
N LEU A 156 4.00 -3.43 16.40
CA LEU A 156 3.97 -4.90 16.29
C LEU A 156 5.29 -5.46 15.74
N GLY A 157 6.16 -4.61 15.22
CA GLY A 157 7.26 -5.03 14.36
C GLY A 157 6.81 -5.31 12.92
N PRO A 158 7.75 -5.34 11.95
CA PRO A 158 7.44 -5.46 10.54
C PRO A 158 6.63 -6.71 10.15
N GLU A 159 7.02 -7.87 10.68
CA GLU A 159 6.44 -9.17 10.32
C GLU A 159 5.01 -9.34 10.85
N ALA A 160 4.76 -8.99 12.11
CA ALA A 160 3.42 -9.10 12.68
C ALA A 160 2.46 -8.05 12.10
N ALA A 161 2.96 -6.85 11.75
CA ALA A 161 2.18 -5.86 11.03
C ALA A 161 1.75 -6.37 9.65
N GLU A 162 2.63 -7.05 8.91
CA GLU A 162 2.32 -7.67 7.63
C GLU A 162 1.25 -8.76 7.77
N LYS A 163 1.47 -9.72 8.69
CA LYS A 163 0.50 -10.79 8.97
C LYS A 163 -0.90 -10.24 9.30
N SER A 164 -0.96 -9.07 9.95
CA SER A 164 -2.23 -8.44 10.34
C SER A 164 -3.10 -7.95 9.19
N VAL A 165 -2.54 -7.81 7.97
CA VAL A 165 -3.25 -7.31 6.79
C VAL A 165 -3.36 -8.32 5.65
N VAL A 166 -2.66 -9.47 5.74
CA VAL A 166 -2.64 -10.52 4.70
C VAL A 166 -4.03 -10.86 4.13
N PRO A 167 -5.10 -11.06 4.94
CA PRO A 167 -6.41 -11.40 4.39
C PRO A 167 -6.99 -10.32 3.47
N ILE A 168 -6.78 -9.05 3.83
CA ILE A 168 -7.25 -7.89 3.04
C ILE A 168 -6.44 -7.78 1.75
N VAL A 169 -5.11 -7.92 1.86
CA VAL A 169 -4.20 -7.89 0.71
C VAL A 169 -4.55 -8.98 -0.28
N ALA A 170 -4.64 -10.23 0.18
CA ALA A 170 -4.91 -11.39 -0.67
C ALA A 170 -6.23 -11.25 -1.42
N LEU A 171 -7.31 -10.89 -0.73
CA LEU A 171 -8.62 -10.70 -1.35
C LEU A 171 -8.60 -9.53 -2.36
N SER A 172 -7.94 -8.42 -2.01
CA SER A 172 -7.83 -7.26 -2.89
C SER A 172 -7.07 -7.58 -4.17
N VAL A 173 -5.96 -8.31 -4.07
CA VAL A 173 -5.17 -8.77 -5.24
C VAL A 173 -6.01 -9.68 -6.13
N VAL A 174 -6.72 -10.66 -5.55
CA VAL A 174 -7.60 -11.56 -6.32
C VAL A 174 -8.65 -10.76 -7.11
N PHE A 175 -9.27 -9.76 -6.48
CA PHE A 175 -10.24 -8.91 -7.17
C PHE A 175 -9.62 -8.06 -8.27
N VAL A 176 -8.49 -7.39 -8.03
CA VAL A 176 -7.81 -6.61 -9.08
C VAL A 176 -7.44 -7.49 -10.27
N LEU A 177 -6.80 -8.63 -10.01
CA LEU A 177 -6.40 -9.56 -11.06
C LEU A 177 -7.60 -10.10 -11.82
N THR A 178 -8.68 -10.47 -11.14
CA THR A 178 -9.93 -10.90 -11.81
C THR A 178 -10.46 -9.82 -12.75
N GLY A 179 -10.48 -8.56 -12.31
CA GLY A 179 -10.93 -7.43 -13.12
C GLY A 179 -10.07 -7.22 -14.37
N ILE A 180 -8.75 -7.20 -14.19
CA ILE A 180 -7.77 -7.05 -15.28
C ILE A 180 -7.84 -8.22 -16.26
N SER A 181 -7.87 -9.46 -15.76
CA SER A 181 -7.90 -10.66 -16.60
C SER A 181 -9.18 -10.72 -17.43
N LEU A 182 -10.34 -10.39 -16.88
CA LEU A 182 -11.59 -10.33 -17.65
C LEU A 182 -11.53 -9.26 -18.74
N ALA A 183 -11.03 -8.06 -18.42
CA ALA A 183 -10.86 -7.00 -19.41
C ALA A 183 -9.91 -7.44 -20.54
N PHE A 184 -8.76 -8.03 -20.18
CA PHE A 184 -7.77 -8.50 -21.13
C PHE A 184 -8.32 -9.61 -22.05
N ILE A 185 -9.00 -10.62 -21.49
CA ILE A 185 -9.59 -11.73 -22.27
C ILE A 185 -10.57 -11.19 -23.32
N TYR A 186 -11.45 -10.26 -22.94
CA TYR A 186 -12.43 -9.70 -23.87
C TYR A 186 -11.82 -8.70 -24.86
N LEU A 187 -10.75 -8.02 -24.49
CA LEU A 187 -9.98 -7.18 -25.39
C LEU A 187 -9.33 -8.04 -26.49
N VAL A 188 -8.59 -9.08 -26.11
CA VAL A 188 -7.95 -10.02 -27.06
C VAL A 188 -8.99 -10.69 -27.94
N LYS A 189 -10.12 -11.12 -27.37
CA LYS A 189 -11.22 -11.73 -28.13
C LYS A 189 -11.83 -10.76 -29.14
N GLY A 190 -11.92 -9.47 -28.83
CA GLY A 190 -12.37 -8.44 -29.78
C GLY A 190 -11.38 -8.30 -30.94
N VAL A 191 -10.09 -8.11 -30.63
CA VAL A 191 -9.02 -7.99 -31.63
C VAL A 191 -8.95 -9.20 -32.56
N LEU A 192 -9.03 -10.43 -32.03
CA LEU A 192 -8.95 -11.66 -32.81
C LEU A 192 -10.18 -11.90 -33.71
N ARG A 193 -11.33 -11.27 -33.41
CA ARG A 193 -12.55 -11.40 -34.22
C ARG A 193 -12.60 -10.39 -35.36
N GLY A 194 -11.73 -9.39 -35.38
CA GLY A 194 -11.71 -8.34 -36.41
C GLY A 194 -12.87 -7.35 -36.30
N ASP A 195 -13.43 -7.20 -35.09
CA ASP A 195 -14.46 -6.20 -34.76
C ASP A 195 -13.83 -4.83 -34.44
#